data_AF-A0A1M5JDL2-F1
#
_entry.id   AF-A0A1M5JDL2-F1
#
_cell.length_a   1.000
_cell.length_b   1.000
_cell.length_c   1.000
_cell.angle_alpha   90.00
_cell.angle_beta   90.00
_cell.angle_gamma   90.00
#
_symmetry.space_group_name_H-M   'P 1'
#
loop_
_entity.id
_entity.type
_entity.pdbx_description
1 polymer ?
#
loop_
_entity_poly.entity_id
_entity_poly.type
_entity_poly.pdbx_seq_one_letter_code
_entity_poly.pdbx_strand_id
1 'polypeptide(L)'
;MPPGWPEQVRPPGAPDWERSAVTWLFDLVPPDYRAHEVLRRYPVLLARMAADHVGAGLEAARAGWRTVRVELADHLPPEAVEAAVAAYEREGARLASAARGVSVVAGALRGEVWVPRL
;
A
#
# COMPACT_ATOMS: atom_id res chain seq x y z
N MET A 1 -13.51 13.21 6.08
CA MET A 1 -12.19 12.64 5.77
C MET A 1 -12.06 12.49 4.26
N PRO A 2 -10.85 12.60 3.69
CA PRO A 2 -10.62 12.28 2.28
C PRO A 2 -11.09 10.85 1.97
N PRO A 3 -11.81 10.61 0.86
CA PRO A 3 -12.10 9.26 0.41
C PRO A 3 -10.82 8.44 0.23
N GLY A 4 -10.79 7.21 0.76
CA GLY A 4 -9.60 6.36 0.73
C GLY A 4 -8.59 6.62 1.84
N TRP A 5 -8.90 7.49 2.81
CA TRP A 5 -8.06 7.65 4.01
C TRP A 5 -7.98 6.31 4.77
N PRO A 6 -6.76 5.81 5.08
CA PRO A 6 -6.59 4.53 5.75
C PRO A 6 -7.04 4.59 7.22
N GLU A 7 -7.76 3.56 7.66
CA GLU A 7 -8.31 3.45 9.02
C GLU A 7 -7.23 3.45 10.11
N GLN A 8 -6.01 3.00 9.77
CA GLN A 8 -4.86 2.95 10.68
C GLN A 8 -4.23 4.33 10.93
N VAL A 9 -4.56 5.33 10.09
CA VAL A 9 -3.99 6.68 10.19
C VAL A 9 -5.02 7.61 10.79
N ARG A 10 -4.63 8.34 11.84
CA ARG A 10 -5.50 9.34 12.46
C ARG A 10 -5.91 10.42 11.45
N PRO A 11 -7.03 11.12 11.64
CA PRO A 11 -7.49 12.13 10.70
C PRO A 11 -6.40 13.18 10.37
N PRO A 12 -6.34 13.69 9.13
CA PRO A 12 -5.37 14.72 8.76
C PRO A 12 -5.48 15.93 9.69
N GLY A 13 -4.34 16.42 10.19
CA GLY A 13 -4.28 17.56 11.11
C GLY A 13 -4.62 17.26 12.58
N ALA A 14 -5.09 16.05 12.92
CA ALA A 14 -5.31 15.67 14.32
C ALA A 14 -3.96 15.50 15.07
N PRO A 15 -3.92 15.66 16.41
CA PRO A 15 -2.71 15.36 17.17
C PRO A 15 -2.13 13.98 16.84
N ASP A 16 -0.81 13.90 16.68
CA ASP A 16 -0.05 12.70 16.32
C ASP A 16 -0.43 12.03 14.97
N TRP A 17 -1.17 12.71 14.08
CA TRP A 17 -1.55 12.11 12.80
C TRP A 17 -0.36 11.72 11.93
N GLU A 18 0.67 12.57 11.85
CA GLU A 18 1.90 12.29 11.10
C GLU A 18 2.63 11.07 11.66
N ARG A 19 2.63 10.89 12.99
CA ARG A 19 3.23 9.71 13.63
C ARG A 19 2.50 8.43 13.21
N SER A 20 1.16 8.44 13.22
CA SER A 20 0.37 7.29 12.74
C SER A 20 0.55 7.03 11.24
N ALA A 21 0.69 8.09 10.43
CA ALA A 21 0.97 7.97 9.01
C ALA A 21 2.35 7.34 8.76
N VAL A 22 3.38 7.77 9.48
CA VAL A 22 4.74 7.20 9.39
C VAL A 22 4.74 5.72 9.75
N THR A 23 4.09 5.32 10.85
CA THR A 23 3.97 3.90 11.23
C THR A 23 3.31 3.10 10.12
N TRP A 24 2.16 3.55 9.62
CA TRP A 24 1.42 2.87 8.57
C TRP A 24 2.21 2.77 7.26
N LEU A 25 2.91 3.84 6.85
CA LEU A 25 3.75 3.81 5.65
C LEU A 25 4.92 2.82 5.77
N PHE A 26 5.51 2.68 6.96
CA PHE A 26 6.56 1.68 7.21
C PHE A 26 6.06 0.23 7.14
N ASP A 27 4.77 0.01 7.29
CA ASP A 27 4.16 -1.32 7.12
C ASP A 27 3.94 -1.68 5.63
N LEU A 28 4.15 -0.72 4.72
CA LEU A 28 3.97 -0.88 3.27
C LEU A 28 5.30 -1.03 2.49
N VAL A 29 6.44 -0.91 3.18
CA VAL A 29 7.78 -0.99 2.60
C VAL A 29 8.61 -2.09 3.27
N PRO A 30 9.75 -2.51 2.69
CA PRO A 30 10.62 -3.49 3.32
C PRO A 30 10.99 -3.09 4.76
N PRO A 31 11.00 -4.05 5.71
CA PRO A 31 11.21 -3.74 7.13
C PRO A 31 12.56 -3.05 7.39
N ASP A 32 13.58 -3.38 6.59
CA ASP A 32 14.93 -2.81 6.68
C ASP A 32 14.97 -1.30 6.51
N TYR A 33 13.95 -0.70 5.86
CA TYR A 33 13.86 0.74 5.68
C TYR A 33 13.73 1.49 7.02
N ARG A 34 13.32 0.82 8.10
CA ARG A 34 13.30 1.39 9.45
C ARG A 34 14.68 1.79 9.95
N ALA A 35 15.76 1.25 9.38
CA ALA A 35 17.15 1.62 9.68
C ALA A 35 17.59 2.93 9.03
N HIS A 36 16.85 3.42 8.02
CA HIS A 36 17.16 4.68 7.35
C HIS A 36 16.49 5.86 8.06
N GLU A 37 17.24 6.56 8.92
CA GLU A 37 16.72 7.70 9.71
C GLU A 37 16.09 8.80 8.85
N VAL A 38 16.60 9.01 7.62
CA VAL A 38 16.07 9.97 6.65
C VAL A 38 14.57 9.75 6.38
N LEU A 39 14.09 8.50 6.40
CA LEU A 39 12.69 8.17 6.13
C LEU A 39 11.77 8.51 7.32
N ARG A 40 12.30 8.50 8.54
CA ARG A 40 11.58 9.01 9.72
C ARG A 40 11.59 10.54 9.77
N ARG A 41 12.73 11.13 9.39
CA ARG A 41 12.95 12.58 9.38
C ARG A 41 12.11 13.29 8.30
N TYR A 42 11.90 12.64 7.15
CA TYR A 42 11.19 13.20 6.01
C TYR A 42 10.06 12.26 5.53
N PRO A 43 8.88 12.29 6.17
CA PRO A 43 7.75 11.41 5.84
C PRO A 43 7.26 11.51 4.39
N VAL A 44 7.46 12.65 3.72
CA VAL A 44 7.15 12.82 2.29
C VAL A 44 8.00 11.88 1.42
N LEU A 45 9.28 11.68 1.76
CA LEU A 45 10.15 10.71 1.08
C LEU A 45 9.68 9.28 1.35
N LEU A 46 9.31 8.96 2.59
CA LEU A 46 8.76 7.65 2.93
C LEU A 46 7.48 7.35 2.13
N ALA A 47 6.58 8.33 2.00
CA ALA A 47 5.35 8.19 1.21
C ALA A 47 5.64 7.96 -0.28
N ARG A 48 6.64 8.66 -0.85
CA ARG A 48 7.11 8.43 -2.22
C ARG A 48 7.59 6.99 -2.42
N MET A 49 8.37 6.45 -1.49
CA MET A 49 8.89 5.07 -1.57
C MET A 49 7.80 4.02 -1.32
N ALA A 50 6.87 4.28 -0.40
CA ALA A 50 5.71 3.41 -0.19
C ALA A 50 4.84 3.32 -1.45
N ALA A 51 4.67 4.43 -2.17
CA ALA A 51 3.95 4.44 -3.45
C ALA A 51 4.63 3.54 -4.49
N ASP A 52 5.96 3.58 -4.59
CA ASP A 52 6.72 2.70 -5.50
C ASP A 52 6.52 1.22 -5.14
N HIS A 53 6.66 0.85 -3.85
CA HIS A 53 6.55 -0.54 -3.42
C HIS A 53 5.14 -1.10 -3.59
N VAL A 54 4.13 -0.33 -3.19
CA VAL A 54 2.74 -0.75 -3.35
C VAL A 54 2.36 -0.83 -4.83
N GLY A 55 2.83 0.11 -5.66
CA GLY A 55 2.63 0.09 -7.11
C GLY A 55 3.27 -1.14 -7.76
N ALA A 56 4.55 -1.40 -7.46
CA ALA A 56 5.26 -2.58 -7.96
C ALA A 56 4.60 -3.89 -7.50
N GLY A 57 4.21 -3.97 -6.22
CA GLY A 57 3.49 -5.12 -5.69
C GLY A 57 2.14 -5.34 -6.37
N LEU A 58 1.40 -4.27 -6.66
CA LEU A 58 0.11 -4.35 -7.34
C LEU A 58 0.27 -4.89 -8.77
N GLU A 59 1.27 -4.41 -9.50
CA GLU A 59 1.58 -4.92 -10.84
C GLU A 59 2.02 -6.39 -10.78
N ALA A 60 2.86 -6.77 -9.81
CA ALA A 60 3.25 -8.16 -9.60
C ALA A 60 2.05 -9.06 -9.28
N ALA A 61 1.13 -8.62 -8.43
CA ALA A 61 -0.09 -9.36 -8.10
C ALA A 61 -0.98 -9.55 -9.32
N ARG A 62 -1.15 -8.51 -10.15
CA ARG A 62 -1.91 -8.59 -11.40
C ARG A 62 -1.24 -9.49 -12.44
N ALA A 63 0.09 -9.46 -12.54
CA ALA A 63 0.84 -10.35 -13.42
C ALA A 63 0.66 -11.80 -12.98
N GLY A 64 0.93 -12.10 -11.70
CA GLY A 64 0.78 -13.45 -11.14
C GLY A 64 -0.65 -13.99 -11.28
N TRP A 65 -1.68 -13.18 -11.02
CA TRP A 65 -3.07 -13.60 -11.25
C TRP A 65 -3.33 -14.07 -12.70
N ARG A 66 -2.74 -13.39 -13.69
CA ARG A 66 -2.92 -13.73 -15.11
C ARG A 66 -2.16 -14.98 -15.53
N THR A 67 -1.04 -15.30 -14.88
CA THR A 67 -0.12 -16.34 -15.35
C THR A 67 -0.11 -17.60 -14.49
N VAL A 68 -0.45 -17.51 -13.19
CA VAL A 68 -0.27 -18.60 -12.21
C VAL A 68 -0.93 -19.92 -12.62
N ARG A 69 -2.11 -19.85 -13.26
CA ARG A 69 -2.83 -21.04 -13.72
C ARG A 69 -2.07 -21.80 -14.79
N VAL A 70 -1.38 -21.09 -15.69
CA VAL A 70 -0.67 -21.69 -16.82
C VAL A 70 0.74 -22.09 -16.39
N GLU A 71 1.44 -21.21 -15.67
CA GLU A 71 2.84 -21.41 -15.30
C GLU A 71 3.04 -22.50 -14.24
N LEU A 72 2.04 -22.73 -13.38
CA LEU A 72 2.17 -23.68 -12.26
C LEU A 72 1.26 -24.92 -12.34
N ALA A 73 0.47 -25.08 -13.41
CA ALA A 73 -0.45 -26.23 -13.55
C ALA A 73 0.27 -27.59 -13.46
N ASP A 74 1.47 -27.70 -14.03
CA ASP A 74 2.24 -28.95 -14.02
C ASP A 74 3.02 -29.17 -12.71
N HIS A 75 3.04 -28.18 -11.83
CA HIS A 75 3.82 -28.19 -10.58
C HIS A 75 2.97 -28.27 -9.32
N LEU A 76 1.68 -27.97 -9.42
CA LEU A 76 0.76 -27.87 -8.28
C LEU A 76 -0.52 -28.66 -8.54
N PRO A 77 -1.12 -29.25 -7.50
CA PRO A 77 -2.44 -29.84 -7.64
C PRO A 77 -3.50 -28.74 -7.91
N PRO A 78 -4.62 -29.06 -8.58
CA PRO A 78 -5.62 -28.06 -8.98
C PRO A 78 -6.12 -27.17 -7.85
N GLU A 79 -6.37 -27.75 -6.66
CA GLU A 79 -6.80 -27.01 -5.48
C GLU A 79 -5.78 -25.98 -4.99
N ALA A 80 -4.48 -26.24 -5.17
CA ALA A 80 -3.43 -25.29 -4.83
C ALA A 80 -3.35 -24.14 -5.85
N VAL A 81 -3.60 -24.42 -7.13
CA VAL A 81 -3.70 -23.38 -8.17
C VAL A 81 -4.89 -22.45 -7.89
N GLU A 82 -6.05 -22.99 -7.56
CA GLU A 82 -7.22 -22.19 -7.17
C GLU A 82 -6.94 -21.32 -5.92
N ALA A 83 -6.29 -21.91 -4.91
CA ALA A 83 -5.89 -21.17 -3.71
C ALA A 83 -4.92 -20.02 -4.04
N ALA A 84 -3.98 -20.23 -4.97
CA ALA A 84 -3.03 -19.22 -5.42
C ALA A 84 -3.73 -18.08 -6.18
N VAL A 85 -4.68 -18.38 -7.07
CA VAL A 85 -5.50 -17.37 -7.77
C VAL A 85 -6.23 -16.50 -6.76
N ALA A 86 -6.89 -17.11 -5.78
CA ALA A 86 -7.60 -16.38 -4.72
C ALA A 86 -6.64 -15.55 -3.85
N ALA A 87 -5.41 -16.01 -3.63
CA ALA A 87 -4.39 -15.25 -2.91
C ALA A 87 -3.98 -13.99 -3.69
N TYR A 88 -3.73 -14.10 -5.00
CA TYR A 88 -3.44 -12.94 -5.84
C TYR A 88 -4.60 -11.93 -5.91
N GLU A 89 -5.85 -12.39 -5.95
CA GLU A 89 -7.01 -11.49 -5.94
C GLU A 89 -7.10 -10.69 -4.63
N ARG A 90 -6.99 -11.38 -3.49
CA ARG A 90 -7.00 -10.73 -2.17
C ARG A 90 -5.85 -9.74 -2.04
N GLU A 91 -4.66 -10.13 -2.47
CA GLU A 91 -3.48 -9.29 -2.37
C GLU A 91 -3.55 -8.09 -3.31
N GLY A 92 -4.02 -8.28 -4.55
CA GLY A 92 -4.27 -7.18 -5.49
C GLY A 92 -5.30 -6.19 -4.96
N ALA A 93 -6.38 -6.66 -4.33
CA ALA A 93 -7.38 -5.79 -3.71
C ALA A 93 -6.79 -5.01 -2.52
N ARG A 94 -6.01 -5.66 -1.66
CA ARG A 94 -5.31 -5.04 -0.53
C ARG A 94 -4.35 -3.95 -1.00
N LEU A 95 -3.50 -4.25 -1.98
CA LEU A 95 -2.51 -3.33 -2.54
C LEU A 95 -3.18 -2.16 -3.29
N ALA A 96 -4.26 -2.40 -4.02
CA ALA A 96 -5.03 -1.33 -4.65
C ALA A 96 -5.64 -0.38 -3.61
N SER A 97 -6.10 -0.90 -2.46
CA SER A 97 -6.56 -0.07 -1.34
C SER A 97 -5.42 0.73 -0.72
N ALA A 98 -4.29 0.08 -0.45
CA ALA A 98 -3.10 0.74 0.06
C ALA A 98 -2.61 1.86 -0.88
N ALA A 99 -2.61 1.65 -2.20
CA ALA A 99 -2.18 2.65 -3.18
C ALA A 99 -3.03 3.93 -3.10
N ARG A 100 -4.35 3.77 -2.97
CA ARG A 100 -5.26 4.92 -2.77
C ARG A 100 -4.98 5.63 -1.45
N GLY A 101 -4.78 4.87 -0.36
CA GLY A 101 -4.40 5.39 0.94
C GLY A 101 -3.08 6.17 0.89
N VAL A 102 -2.07 5.65 0.20
CA VAL A 102 -0.75 6.29 0.11
C VAL A 102 -0.89 7.61 -0.63
N SER A 103 -1.68 7.64 -1.71
CA SER A 103 -1.92 8.87 -2.47
C SER A 103 -2.49 9.99 -1.60
N VAL A 104 -3.56 9.73 -0.84
CA VAL A 104 -4.20 10.75 0.00
C VAL A 104 -3.37 11.14 1.23
N VAL A 105 -2.65 10.19 1.84
CA VAL A 105 -1.71 10.46 2.95
C VAL A 105 -0.53 11.29 2.46
N ALA A 106 0.03 10.97 1.29
CA ALA A 106 1.12 11.73 0.69
C ALA A 106 0.71 13.17 0.37
N GLY A 107 -0.53 13.37 -0.10
CA GLY A 107 -1.10 14.70 -0.29
C GLY A 107 -1.17 15.50 1.01
N ALA A 108 -1.75 14.91 2.06
CA ALA A 108 -1.83 15.55 3.37
C ALA A 108 -0.44 15.89 3.95
N LEU A 109 0.57 15.01 3.78
CA LEU A 109 1.95 15.25 4.23
C LEU A 109 2.64 16.40 3.47
N ARG A 110 2.18 16.74 2.26
CA ARG A 110 2.63 17.92 1.51
C ARG A 110 1.86 19.19 1.88
N GLY A 111 0.89 19.10 2.79
CA GLY A 111 0.03 20.21 3.20
C GLY A 111 -1.21 20.40 2.31
N GLU A 112 -1.57 19.42 1.47
CA GLU A 112 -2.79 19.49 0.68
C GLU A 112 -4.02 19.39 1.60
N VAL A 113 -4.88 20.41 1.58
CA VAL A 113 -6.13 20.44 2.34
C VAL A 113 -7.23 19.80 1.51
N TRP A 114 -7.84 18.72 2.04
CA TRP A 114 -9.00 18.12 1.40
C TRP A 114 -10.25 18.99 1.62
N VAL A 115 -10.91 19.35 0.52
CA VAL A 115 -12.18 20.07 0.53
C VAL A 115 -13.28 19.13 -0.01
N PRO A 116 -14.31 18.79 0.78
CA PRO A 116 -15.44 18.02 0.28
C PRO A 116 -16.10 18.74 -0.89
N ARG A 117 -16.27 18.06 -2.03
CA ARG A 117 -17.13 18.54 -3.11
C ARG A 117 -18.56 18.09 -2.81
N LEU A 118 -19.47 19.06 -2.70
CA LEU A 118 -20.91 18.85 -2.60
C LEU A 118 -21.50 18.37 -3.93
#